data_AF-X1HQ26-F1
#
_entry.id   AF-X1HQ26-F1
#
_cell.length_a   1.000
_cell.length_b   1.000
_cell.length_c   1.000
_cell.angle_alpha   90.00
_cell.angle_beta   90.00
_cell.angle_gamma   90.00
#
_symmetry.space_group_name_H-M   'P 1'
#
loop_
_entity.id
_entity.type
_entity.pdbx_description
1 polymer ?
#
loop_
_entity_poly.entity_id
_entity_poly.type
_entity_poly.pdbx_seq_one_letter_code
_entity_poly.pdbx_strand_id
1 'polypeptide(L)'
;MPRLDTISRFLISAVLVLCGAVGASAQDRRQNAPGEFDFYVLSLSWSPSFCEAASERGNNSRGTQAQCGGRPYSFVVHGLWPQYERGFPEYCQRPSPRLARNIMTSMLDLMPAPGLIYNEWDKHGT
;
A
#
# COMPACT_ATOMS: atom_id res chain seq x y z
N MET A 1 19.68 -56.01 4.17
CA MET A 1 18.27 -55.55 4.24
C MET A 1 18.24 -54.29 5.10
N PRO A 2 18.19 -53.09 4.50
CA PRO A 2 18.05 -51.84 5.26
C PRO A 2 16.67 -51.82 5.94
N ARG A 3 16.62 -51.38 7.19
CA ARG A 3 15.40 -51.34 8.01
C ARG A 3 14.41 -50.32 7.42
N LEU A 4 13.13 -50.71 7.30
CA LEU A 4 12.03 -49.88 6.75
C LEU A 4 11.96 -48.46 7.37
N ASP A 5 12.37 -48.32 8.63
CA ASP A 5 12.39 -47.04 9.36
C ASP A 5 13.35 -46.00 8.75
N THR A 6 14.43 -46.45 8.11
CA THR A 6 15.40 -45.55 7.47
C THR A 6 14.83 -44.97 6.18
N ILE A 7 14.09 -45.78 5.42
CA ILE A 7 13.45 -45.37 4.15
C ILE A 7 12.35 -44.33 4.42
N SER A 8 11.56 -44.50 5.48
CA SER A 8 10.51 -43.55 5.90
C SER A 8 11.07 -42.17 6.26
N ARG A 9 12.19 -42.12 7.00
CA ARG A 9 12.85 -40.86 7.37
C ARG A 9 13.44 -40.10 6.18
N PHE A 10 13.98 -40.81 5.19
CA PHE A 10 14.49 -40.19 3.96
C PHE A 10 13.36 -39.63 3.09
N LEU A 11 12.25 -40.34 2.97
CA LEU A 11 11.09 -39.88 2.19
C LEU A 11 10.45 -38.63 2.81
N ILE A 12 10.30 -38.57 4.13
CA ILE A 12 9.76 -37.39 4.82
C ILE A 12 10.67 -36.17 4.65
N SER A 13 12.00 -36.36 4.71
CA SER A 13 12.97 -35.27 4.52
C SER A 13 12.99 -34.76 3.07
N ALA A 14 12.84 -35.64 2.08
CA ALA A 14 12.79 -35.27 0.66
C ALA A 14 11.54 -34.45 0.32
N VAL A 15 10.40 -34.75 0.93
CA VAL A 15 9.14 -33.99 0.74
C VAL A 15 9.23 -32.58 1.32
N LEU A 16 9.85 -32.42 2.50
CA LEU A 16 10.03 -31.09 3.12
C LEU A 16 10.95 -30.17 2.31
N VAL A 17 11.98 -30.70 1.65
CA VAL A 17 12.86 -29.92 0.76
C VAL A 17 12.15 -29.52 -0.54
N LEU A 18 11.27 -30.37 -1.08
CA LEU A 18 10.50 -30.05 -2.29
C LEU A 18 9.46 -28.94 -2.07
N CYS A 19 8.87 -28.84 -0.88
CA CYS A 19 7.89 -27.79 -0.56
C CYS A 19 8.52 -26.40 -0.32
N GLY A 20 9.82 -26.31 0.00
CA GLY A 20 10.51 -25.04 0.22
C GLY A 20 10.94 -24.31 -1.05
N ALA A 21 10.86 -24.97 -2.21
CA ALA A 21 11.30 -24.43 -3.51
C ALA A 21 10.17 -23.78 -4.32
N VAL A 22 8.99 -23.57 -3.72
CA VAL A 22 7.97 -22.68 -4.29
C VAL A 22 8.54 -21.28 -4.19
N GLY A 23 9.16 -20.80 -5.27
CA GLY A 23 9.89 -19.54 -5.30
C GLY A 23 9.08 -18.42 -4.65
N ALA A 24 9.57 -17.92 -3.51
CA ALA A 24 9.13 -16.64 -3.01
C ALA A 24 9.32 -15.66 -4.17
N SER A 25 8.24 -15.01 -4.63
CA SER A 25 8.38 -13.92 -5.58
C SER A 25 9.19 -12.83 -4.86
N ALA A 26 10.50 -12.84 -5.09
CA ALA A 26 11.40 -11.89 -4.50
C ALA A 26 10.89 -10.49 -4.87
N GLN A 27 10.81 -9.62 -3.88
CA GLN A 27 10.61 -8.19 -4.07
C GLN A 27 11.40 -7.72 -5.29
N ASP A 28 10.83 -6.80 -6.06
CA ASP A 28 11.47 -6.25 -7.25
C ASP A 28 12.93 -5.88 -6.95
N ARG A 29 13.84 -6.20 -7.87
CA ARG A 29 15.28 -6.00 -7.70
C ARG A 29 15.66 -4.54 -7.46
N ARG A 30 14.80 -3.60 -7.85
CA ARG A 30 14.96 -2.17 -7.59
C ARG A 30 14.82 -1.81 -6.11
N GLN A 31 14.26 -2.68 -5.26
CA GLN A 31 14.26 -2.56 -3.79
C GLN A 31 13.87 -1.17 -3.25
N ASN A 32 12.76 -0.61 -3.74
CA ASN A 32 12.28 0.73 -3.35
C ASN A 32 13.27 1.86 -3.71
N ALA A 33 14.05 1.72 -4.78
CA ALA A 33 14.88 2.80 -5.28
C ALA A 33 13.99 3.98 -5.76
N PRO A 34 14.22 5.22 -5.26
CA PRO A 34 13.45 6.39 -5.69
C PRO A 34 13.50 6.59 -7.21
N GLY A 35 12.33 6.83 -7.82
CA GLY A 35 12.21 7.07 -9.26
C GLY A 35 12.31 5.82 -10.15
N GLU A 36 12.62 4.65 -9.59
CA GLU A 36 12.75 3.39 -10.32
C GLU A 36 11.45 2.59 -10.17
N PHE A 37 10.51 2.73 -11.11
CA PHE A 37 9.24 2.00 -11.15
C PHE A 37 8.72 1.91 -12.60
N ASP A 38 7.70 1.09 -12.84
CA ASP A 38 7.20 0.79 -14.19
C ASP A 38 6.03 1.69 -14.61
N PHE A 39 5.08 1.94 -13.70
CA PHE A 39 3.90 2.75 -13.99
C PHE A 39 3.30 3.39 -12.74
N TYR A 40 2.35 4.30 -12.93
CA TYR A 40 1.55 4.87 -11.85
C TYR A 40 0.14 4.27 -11.82
N VAL A 41 -0.38 4.08 -10.62
CA VAL A 41 -1.82 3.89 -10.36
C VAL A 41 -2.38 5.15 -9.73
N LEU A 42 -3.36 5.76 -10.40
CA LEU A 42 -4.20 6.80 -9.79
C LEU A 42 -5.33 6.12 -9.01
N SER A 43 -5.25 6.14 -7.68
CA SER A 43 -6.26 5.58 -6.80
C SER A 43 -7.31 6.64 -6.45
N LEU A 44 -8.58 6.35 -6.75
CA LEU A 44 -9.70 7.24 -6.47
C LEU A 44 -10.66 6.58 -5.47
N SER A 45 -11.13 7.36 -4.51
CA SER A 45 -12.17 6.92 -3.56
C SER A 45 -13.51 7.54 -3.93
N TRP A 46 -14.54 6.69 -3.98
CA TRP A 46 -15.92 7.14 -4.13
C TRP A 46 -16.45 7.60 -2.77
N SER A 47 -16.56 8.93 -2.59
CA SER A 47 -16.85 9.52 -1.29
C SER A 47 -18.21 9.11 -0.69
N PRO A 48 -19.31 8.98 -1.45
CA PRO A 48 -20.59 8.54 -0.88
C PRO A 48 -20.50 7.20 -0.14
N SER A 49 -19.96 6.16 -0.77
CA SER A 49 -19.82 4.84 -0.13
C SER A 49 -18.77 4.83 0.99
N PHE A 50 -17.69 5.62 0.86
CA PHE A 50 -16.73 5.80 1.95
C PHE A 50 -17.39 6.41 3.19
N CYS A 51 -18.18 7.49 3.00
CA CYS A 51 -18.82 8.22 4.08
C CYS A 51 -19.93 7.40 4.75
N GLU A 52 -20.73 6.67 3.98
CA GLU A 52 -21.71 5.71 4.50
C GLU A 52 -21.01 4.68 5.40
N ALA A 53 -19.98 4.00 4.87
CA ALA A 53 -19.26 2.99 5.62
C ALA A 53 -18.47 3.56 6.82
N ALA A 54 -18.06 4.84 6.77
CA ALA A 54 -17.42 5.51 7.91
C ALA A 54 -18.44 5.80 9.02
N SER A 55 -19.65 6.23 8.64
CA SER A 55 -20.78 6.44 9.56
C SER A 55 -21.19 5.14 10.26
N GLU A 56 -21.33 4.03 9.51
CA GLU A 56 -21.65 2.72 10.07
C GLU A 56 -20.63 2.24 11.10
N ARG A 57 -19.34 2.53 10.87
CA ARG A 57 -18.25 2.20 11.80
C ARG A 57 -18.12 3.19 12.97
N GLY A 58 -18.94 4.24 13.02
CA GLY A 58 -18.81 5.31 14.01
C GLY A 58 -17.50 6.09 13.90
N ASN A 59 -16.84 6.09 12.72
CA ASN A 59 -15.58 6.80 12.52
C ASN A 59 -15.86 8.30 12.31
N ASN A 60 -15.50 9.09 13.31
CA ASN A 60 -15.66 10.54 13.33
C ASN A 60 -14.30 11.28 13.35
N SER A 61 -13.24 10.67 12.81
CA SER A 61 -11.92 11.31 12.74
C SER A 61 -11.97 12.65 12.01
N ARG A 62 -11.04 13.57 12.29
CA ARG A 62 -10.99 14.89 11.62
C ARG A 62 -10.91 14.77 10.09
N GLY A 63 -10.20 13.75 9.59
CA GLY A 63 -10.10 13.49 8.14
C GLY A 63 -11.44 13.04 7.55
N THR A 64 -12.12 12.09 8.22
CA THR A 64 -13.46 11.66 7.83
C THR A 64 -14.45 12.82 7.85
N GLN A 65 -14.41 13.66 8.89
CA GLN A 65 -15.28 14.83 8.99
C GLN A 65 -15.04 15.84 7.86
N ALA A 66 -13.78 16.07 7.47
CA ALA A 66 -13.45 16.98 6.38
C ALA A 66 -14.00 16.51 5.02
N GLN A 67 -13.97 15.20 4.74
CA GLN A 67 -14.51 14.62 3.52
C GLN A 67 -16.03 14.46 3.54
N CYS A 68 -16.63 14.11 4.70
CA CYS A 68 -18.03 13.71 4.79
C CYS A 68 -18.98 14.79 5.35
N GLY A 69 -18.46 15.81 6.02
CA GLY A 69 -19.27 16.87 6.65
C GLY A 69 -19.30 18.19 5.89
N GLY A 70 -18.52 18.32 4.82
CA GLY A 70 -18.42 19.54 4.01
C GLY A 70 -19.29 19.49 2.76
N ARG A 71 -18.64 19.58 1.59
CA ARG A 71 -19.30 19.46 0.29
C ARG A 71 -19.55 17.99 -0.07
N PRO A 72 -20.59 17.68 -0.89
CA PRO A 72 -20.85 16.33 -1.35
C PRO A 72 -19.82 15.93 -2.42
N TYR A 73 -18.67 15.44 -1.97
CA TYR A 73 -17.65 14.93 -2.89
C TYR A 73 -18.15 13.70 -3.66
N SER A 74 -17.64 13.54 -4.87
CA SER A 74 -17.82 12.34 -5.69
C SER A 74 -16.52 11.52 -5.62
N PHE A 75 -15.82 11.33 -6.73
CA PHE A 75 -14.46 10.83 -6.70
C PHE A 75 -13.53 11.87 -6.08
N VAL A 76 -12.72 11.41 -5.14
CA VAL A 76 -11.58 12.14 -4.58
C VAL A 76 -10.33 11.32 -4.80
N VAL A 77 -9.17 11.98 -4.86
CA VAL A 77 -7.90 11.29 -4.97
C VAL A 77 -7.59 10.63 -3.62
N HIS A 78 -7.31 9.34 -3.65
CA HIS A 78 -6.74 8.62 -2.52
C HIS A 78 -5.22 8.75 -2.55
N GLY A 79 -4.61 8.53 -3.72
CA GLY A 79 -3.17 8.66 -3.91
C GLY A 79 -2.74 8.38 -5.35
N LEU A 80 -1.48 8.68 -5.64
CA LEU A 80 -0.81 8.36 -6.90
C LEU A 80 0.38 7.45 -6.57
N TRP A 81 0.30 6.19 -6.97
CA TRP A 81 1.18 5.14 -6.46
C TRP A 81 2.10 4.64 -7.57
N PRO A 82 3.43 4.79 -7.44
CA PRO A 82 4.36 4.11 -8.31
C PRO A 82 4.25 2.60 -8.09
N GLN A 83 4.32 1.83 -9.17
CA GLN A 83 4.13 0.39 -9.19
C GLN A 83 5.21 -0.30 -10.01
N TYR A 84 5.49 -1.55 -9.64
CA TYR A 84 6.17 -2.48 -10.52
C TYR A 84 5.14 -3.34 -11.27
N GLU A 85 5.56 -4.01 -12.35
CA GLU A 85 4.78 -5.08 -12.97
C GLU A 85 4.37 -6.16 -11.95
N ARG A 86 5.19 -6.38 -10.93
CA ARG A 86 4.89 -7.27 -9.80
C ARG A 86 5.29 -6.62 -8.47
N GLY A 87 4.30 -6.19 -7.70
CA GLY A 87 4.50 -5.49 -6.43
C GLY A 87 4.57 -3.98 -6.60
N PHE A 88 5.09 -3.28 -5.59
CA PHE A 88 5.19 -1.83 -5.60
C PHE A 88 6.34 -1.34 -4.72
N PRO A 89 6.99 -0.22 -5.08
CA PRO A 89 7.84 0.50 -4.17
C PRO A 89 7.01 1.15 -3.05
N GLU A 90 7.55 1.15 -1.83
CA GLU A 90 7.03 1.95 -0.74
C GLU A 90 8.17 2.48 0.13
N TYR A 91 7.98 3.67 0.70
CA TYR A 91 8.94 4.32 1.60
C TYR A 91 10.36 4.40 1.02
N CYS A 92 10.49 4.79 -0.25
CA CYS A 92 11.77 4.81 -0.97
C CYS A 92 12.81 5.71 -0.31
N GLN A 93 12.37 6.80 0.34
CA GLN A 93 13.24 7.67 1.13
C GLN A 93 12.81 7.71 2.61
N ARG A 94 13.72 7.33 3.51
CA ARG A 94 13.51 7.39 4.96
C ARG A 94 14.70 8.07 5.67
N PRO A 95 14.47 9.20 6.36
CA PRO A 95 13.21 9.93 6.49
C PRO A 95 12.76 10.57 5.16
N SER A 96 11.45 10.69 4.96
CA SER A 96 10.89 11.37 3.79
C SER A 96 11.24 12.87 3.81
N PRO A 97 11.43 13.50 2.65
CA PRO A 97 11.50 14.96 2.60
C PRO A 97 10.20 15.56 3.14
N ARG A 98 10.30 16.68 3.85
CA ARG A 98 9.10 17.32 4.41
C ARG A 98 8.22 17.86 3.29
N LEU A 99 6.98 17.38 3.21
CA LEU A 99 5.97 18.00 2.35
C LEU A 99 5.62 19.40 2.86
N ALA A 100 5.77 20.39 1.99
CA ALA A 100 5.48 21.78 2.32
C ALA A 100 3.99 21.98 2.58
N ARG A 101 3.64 22.74 3.63
CA ARG A 101 2.25 22.90 4.08
C ARG A 101 1.36 23.52 3.01
N ASN A 102 1.88 24.45 2.22
CA ASN A 102 1.16 25.11 1.13
C ASN A 102 0.76 24.11 0.03
N ILE A 103 1.63 23.13 -0.28
CA ILE A 103 1.32 22.07 -1.25
C ILE A 103 0.20 21.17 -0.73
N MET A 104 0.28 20.76 0.54
CA MET A 104 -0.82 19.99 1.15
C MET A 104 -2.14 20.78 1.10
N THR A 105 -2.13 22.07 1.45
CA THR A 105 -3.35 22.88 1.43
C THR A 105 -3.91 23.06 0.02
N SER A 106 -3.08 23.16 -1.01
CA SER A 106 -3.54 23.25 -2.41
C SER A 106 -4.15 21.96 -2.95
N MET A 107 -4.02 20.84 -2.24
CA MET A 107 -4.60 19.55 -2.64
C MET A 107 -5.99 19.29 -2.04
N LEU A 108 -6.47 20.12 -1.09
CA LEU A 108 -7.65 19.80 -0.28
C LEU A 108 -8.98 19.80 -1.04
N ASP A 109 -9.02 20.39 -2.22
CA ASP A 109 -10.17 20.35 -3.13
C ASP A 109 -10.33 19.00 -3.84
N LEU A 110 -9.23 18.25 -3.98
CA LEU A 110 -9.15 16.93 -4.64
C LEU A 110 -8.91 15.78 -3.65
N MET A 111 -8.22 16.05 -2.54
CA MET A 111 -7.87 15.12 -1.46
C MET A 111 -8.32 15.70 -0.11
N PRO A 112 -9.59 15.56 0.30
CA PRO A 112 -10.17 16.27 1.44
C PRO A 112 -9.79 15.68 2.81
N ALA A 113 -8.53 15.30 3.00
CA ALA A 113 -7.99 14.76 4.24
C ALA A 113 -6.48 15.10 4.37
N PRO A 114 -6.11 16.14 5.15
CA PRO A 114 -4.71 16.54 5.32
C PRO A 114 -3.77 15.40 5.76
N GLY A 115 -4.23 14.56 6.68
CA GLY A 115 -3.44 13.42 7.17
C GLY A 115 -3.19 12.36 6.10
N LEU A 116 -4.15 12.15 5.19
CA LEU A 116 -3.99 11.25 4.05
C LEU A 116 -2.87 11.77 3.14
N ILE A 117 -2.89 13.05 2.79
CA ILE A 117 -1.88 13.65 1.89
C ILE A 117 -0.45 13.44 2.41
N TYR A 118 -0.20 13.64 3.70
CA TYR A 118 1.13 13.41 4.28
C TYR A 118 1.52 11.92 4.26
N ASN A 119 0.60 11.02 4.63
CA ASN A 119 0.88 9.58 4.64
C ASN A 119 1.17 9.05 3.23
N GLU A 120 0.41 9.51 2.25
CA GLU A 120 0.57 9.15 0.84
C GLU A 120 1.90 9.66 0.28
N TRP A 121 2.29 10.88 0.64
CA TRP A 121 3.62 11.40 0.32
C TRP A 121 4.73 10.53 0.92
N ASP A 122 4.68 10.29 2.23
CA ASP A 122 5.73 9.54 2.94
C ASP A 122 5.88 8.11 2.40
N LYS A 123 4.79 7.49 1.98
CA LYS A 123 4.77 6.11 1.51
C LYS A 123 5.03 5.97 0.01
N HIS A 124 4.44 6.82 -0.82
CA HIS A 124 4.39 6.64 -2.28
C HIS A 124 4.98 7.80 -3.08
N GLY A 125 5.15 8.98 -2.49
CA GLY A 125 5.68 10.17 -3.16
C GLY A 125 7.21 10.33 -3.06
N THR A 126 7.88 9.48 -2.28
CA THR A 126 9.33 9.50 -2.06
C THR A 126 10.12 8.56 -2.93
#